data_AF-A0A1S9TCI1-F1
#
_entry.id   AF-A0A1S9TCI1-F1
#
_cell.length_a   1.000
_cell.length_b   1.000
_cell.length_c   1.000
_cell.angle_alpha   90.00
_cell.angle_beta   90.00
_cell.angle_gamma   90.00
#
_symmetry.space_group_name_H-M   'P 1'
#
loop_
_entity.id
_entity.type
_entity.pdbx_description
1 polymer ?
#
loop_
_entity_poly.entity_id
_entity_poly.type
_entity_poly.pdbx_seq_one_letter_code
_entity_poly.pdbx_strand_id
1 'polypeptide(L)'
;MEYVQYPGASEHHTGLALDIISVEWQNTVKDLNEHFDTTDAFKWLDEYATDYGFIIRYPKGKENITDVKYEPWHYLYVGKDVAIYLKEQGLTLEEYYQKIKF
;
A
#
# COMPACT_ATOMS: atom_id res chain seq x y z
N MET A 1 3.06 -8.87 -16.27
CA MET A 1 3.20 -7.39 -16.34
C MET A 1 2.02 -6.67 -15.69
N GLU A 2 1.23 -7.35 -14.88
CA GLU A 2 -0.06 -6.83 -14.37
C GLU A 2 0.10 -5.92 -13.14
N TYR A 3 1.28 -5.96 -12.50
CA TYR A 3 1.65 -5.20 -11.28
C TYR A 3 2.97 -4.41 -11.48
N VAL A 4 3.42 -4.24 -12.73
CA VAL A 4 4.72 -3.61 -13.02
C VAL A 4 4.51 -2.24 -13.66
N GLN A 5 4.92 -1.20 -12.95
CA GLN A 5 4.93 0.16 -13.46
C GLN A 5 6.08 0.37 -14.44
N TYR A 6 5.93 1.32 -15.37
CA TYR A 6 7.02 1.71 -16.26
C TYR A 6 8.27 2.10 -15.46
N PRO A 7 9.49 1.75 -15.92
CA PRO A 7 10.72 2.19 -15.28
C PRO A 7 10.72 3.72 -15.10
N GLY A 8 11.07 4.20 -13.91
CA GLY A 8 10.98 5.60 -13.52
C GLY A 8 9.64 6.05 -12.92
N ALA A 9 8.56 5.27 -13.06
CA ALA A 9 7.26 5.56 -12.43
C ALA A 9 7.06 4.83 -11.07
N SER A 10 7.75 3.71 -10.86
CA SER A 10 7.60 2.93 -9.62
C SER A 10 8.06 3.68 -8.37
N GLU A 11 7.25 3.63 -7.33
CA GLU A 11 7.54 4.21 -6.02
C GLU A 11 8.72 3.54 -5.32
N HIS A 12 9.09 2.30 -5.66
CA HIS A 12 10.30 1.67 -5.13
C HIS A 12 11.59 2.44 -5.50
N HIS A 13 11.60 3.20 -6.60
CA HIS A 13 12.75 4.04 -6.94
C HIS A 13 13.00 5.16 -5.92
N THR A 14 11.98 5.53 -5.13
CA THR A 14 12.09 6.56 -4.10
C THR A 14 12.74 6.04 -2.82
N GLY A 15 12.79 4.72 -2.63
CA GLY A 15 13.17 4.09 -1.36
C GLY A 15 12.12 4.22 -0.24
N LEU A 16 10.92 4.74 -0.54
CA LEU A 16 9.82 4.89 0.41
C LEU A 16 8.78 3.76 0.35
N ALA A 17 8.81 2.95 -0.71
CA ALA A 17 7.89 1.83 -0.90
C ALA A 17 8.53 0.48 -0.55
N LEU A 18 7.78 -0.36 0.15
CA LEU A 18 8.18 -1.68 0.62
C LEU A 18 7.09 -2.71 0.32
N ASP A 19 7.49 -3.85 -0.22
CA ASP A 19 6.64 -5.04 -0.27
C ASP A 19 6.87 -5.84 1.01
N ILE A 20 5.82 -5.96 1.82
CA ILE A 20 5.87 -6.58 3.16
C ILE A 20 4.92 -7.78 3.18
N ILE A 21 5.50 -8.95 3.46
CA ILE A 21 4.79 -10.21 3.69
C ILE A 21 5.38 -10.94 4.89
N SER A 22 4.63 -11.88 5.47
CA SER A 22 5.13 -12.70 6.57
C SER A 22 6.13 -13.75 6.09
N VAL A 23 7.03 -14.18 6.98
CA VAL A 23 7.96 -15.30 6.72
C VAL A 23 7.18 -16.58 6.41
N GLU A 24 6.04 -16.80 7.06
CA GLU A 24 5.16 -17.92 6.75
C GLU A 24 4.67 -17.84 5.30
N TRP A 25 4.11 -16.70 4.89
CA TRP A 25 3.63 -16.48 3.52
C TRP A 25 4.74 -16.68 2.48
N GLN A 26 5.92 -16.10 2.74
CA GLN A 26 7.11 -16.27 1.91
C GLN A 26 7.50 -17.74 1.76
N ASN A 27 7.31 -18.57 2.79
CA ASN A 27 7.70 -19.97 2.77
C ASN A 27 6.64 -20.89 2.16
N THR A 28 5.36 -20.57 2.31
CA THR A 28 4.24 -21.43 1.88
C THR A 28 3.67 -21.05 0.51
N VAL A 29 3.46 -19.76 0.26
CA VAL A 29 2.85 -19.26 -0.99
C VAL A 29 3.92 -18.86 -2.01
N LYS A 30 5.03 -18.25 -1.55
CA LYS A 30 6.17 -17.83 -2.40
C LYS A 30 5.78 -16.89 -3.55
N ASP A 31 4.75 -16.07 -3.35
CA ASP A 31 4.21 -15.14 -4.34
C ASP A 31 3.64 -13.89 -3.67
N LEU A 32 3.51 -12.81 -4.44
CA LEU A 32 2.84 -11.57 -4.02
C LEU A 32 1.49 -11.51 -4.74
N ASN A 33 0.43 -11.83 -4.00
CA ASN A 33 -0.93 -11.81 -4.53
C ASN A 33 -1.95 -11.40 -3.46
N GLU A 34 -3.16 -11.11 -3.92
CA GLU A 34 -4.21 -10.50 -3.10
C GLU A 34 -4.60 -11.34 -1.87
N HIS A 35 -4.38 -12.66 -1.91
CA HIS A 35 -4.75 -13.56 -0.81
C HIS A 35 -3.93 -13.34 0.46
N PHE A 36 -2.84 -12.56 0.42
CA PHE A 36 -2.12 -12.15 1.62
C PHE A 36 -3.06 -11.42 2.60
N ASP A 37 -4.12 -10.76 2.09
CA ASP A 37 -5.12 -10.06 2.88
C ASP A 37 -5.93 -10.94 3.85
N THR A 38 -5.91 -12.26 3.65
CA THR A 38 -6.59 -13.23 4.50
C THR A 38 -5.80 -13.60 5.75
N THR A 39 -4.51 -13.23 5.80
CA THR A 39 -3.59 -13.65 6.87
C THR A 39 -3.69 -12.78 8.10
N ASP A 40 -3.29 -13.32 9.25
CA ASP A 40 -3.20 -12.54 10.50
C ASP A 40 -2.08 -11.50 10.43
N ALA A 41 -1.03 -11.75 9.64
CA ALA A 41 0.03 -10.78 9.40
C ALA A 41 -0.48 -9.54 8.67
N PHE A 42 -1.30 -9.72 7.64
CA PHE A 42 -1.95 -8.59 6.97
C PHE A 42 -2.89 -7.83 7.91
N LYS A 43 -3.75 -8.53 8.67
CA LYS A 43 -4.66 -7.87 9.63
C LYS A 43 -3.89 -6.98 10.62
N TRP A 44 -2.75 -7.47 11.10
CA TRP A 44 -1.88 -6.68 11.97
C TRP A 44 -1.30 -5.45 11.23
N LEU A 45 -0.83 -5.61 10.00
CA LEU A 45 -0.32 -4.48 9.22
C LEU A 45 -1.42 -3.45 8.90
N ASP A 46 -2.61 -3.88 8.50
CA ASP A 46 -3.76 -3.00 8.23
C ASP A 46 -4.17 -2.20 9.48
N GLU A 47 -4.10 -2.81 10.65
CA GLU A 47 -4.40 -2.16 11.92
C GLU A 47 -3.31 -1.14 12.32
N TYR A 48 -2.03 -1.53 12.26
CA TYR A 48 -0.95 -0.78 12.93
C TYR A 48 0.02 -0.01 12.01
N ALA A 49 0.13 -0.32 10.71
CA ALA A 49 1.15 0.28 9.85
C ALA A 49 1.05 1.82 9.78
N THR A 50 -0.17 2.35 9.86
CA THR A 50 -0.46 3.79 9.88
C THR A 50 0.15 4.52 11.07
N ASP A 51 0.22 3.89 12.24
CA ASP A 51 0.83 4.48 13.44
C ASP A 51 2.34 4.76 13.26
N TYR A 52 2.94 4.10 12.28
CA TYR A 52 4.35 4.21 11.90
C TYR A 52 4.56 5.01 10.61
N GLY A 53 3.50 5.60 10.03
CA GLY A 53 3.59 6.46 8.85
C GLY A 53 3.51 5.72 7.51
N PHE A 54 3.06 4.47 7.52
CA PHE A 54 2.84 3.68 6.31
C PHE A 54 1.36 3.57 5.96
N ILE A 55 1.07 3.47 4.66
CA ILE A 55 -0.27 3.22 4.12
C ILE A 55 -0.24 1.98 3.24
N ILE A 56 -1.36 1.25 3.17
CA ILE A 56 -1.61 0.35 2.03
C ILE A 56 -1.78 1.24 0.81
N ARG A 57 -0.81 1.19 -0.08
CA ARG A 57 -0.67 2.19 -1.14
C ARG A 57 -1.68 2.00 -2.27
N TYR A 58 -2.03 0.74 -2.56
CA TYR A 58 -3.01 0.36 -3.56
C TYR A 58 -4.14 -0.44 -2.91
N PRO A 59 -5.13 0.24 -2.30
CA PRO A 59 -6.22 -0.42 -1.58
C PRO A 59 -7.31 -0.95 -2.52
N LYS A 60 -8.06 -1.94 -2.05
CA LYS A 60 -9.15 -2.60 -2.80
C LYS A 60 -10.27 -1.61 -3.15
N GLY A 61 -10.74 -1.66 -4.39
CA GLY A 61 -11.83 -0.79 -4.86
C GLY A 61 -11.41 0.64 -5.22
N LYS A 62 -10.10 0.92 -5.27
CA LYS A 62 -9.53 2.22 -5.68
C LYS A 62 -8.64 2.09 -6.93
N GLU A 63 -8.79 1.01 -7.69
CA GLU A 63 -7.99 0.71 -8.88
C GLU A 63 -8.24 1.75 -9.99
N ASN A 64 -9.45 2.29 -10.07
CA ASN A 64 -9.82 3.35 -11.01
C ASN A 64 -9.24 4.74 -10.66
N ILE A 65 -8.61 4.87 -9.50
CA ILE A 65 -7.99 6.12 -9.02
C ILE A 65 -6.46 5.99 -9.06
N THR A 66 -5.94 4.84 -8.64
CA THR A 66 -4.50 4.58 -8.56
C THR A 66 -3.92 4.03 -9.85
N ASP A 67 -4.75 3.54 -10.77
CA ASP A 67 -4.38 2.78 -11.97
C ASP A 67 -3.57 1.50 -11.69
N VAL A 68 -3.51 1.08 -10.42
CA VAL A 68 -2.85 -0.14 -9.96
C VAL A 68 -3.88 -1.02 -9.27
N LYS A 69 -3.74 -2.33 -9.45
CA LYS A 69 -4.61 -3.30 -8.78
C LYS A 69 -4.41 -3.29 -7.27
N TYR A 70 -5.33 -3.91 -6.54
CA TYR A 70 -5.16 -4.13 -5.11
C TYR A 70 -3.87 -4.91 -4.81
N GLU A 71 -3.01 -4.34 -3.97
CA GLU A 71 -1.74 -4.93 -3.54
C GLU A 71 -1.63 -4.88 -2.00
N PRO A 72 -2.16 -5.88 -1.26
CA PRO A 72 -2.12 -5.92 0.20
C PRO A 72 -0.72 -6.00 0.82
N TRP A 73 0.29 -6.27 0.00
CA TRP A 73 1.69 -6.31 0.39
C TRP A 73 2.41 -4.99 0.18
N HIS A 74 1.89 -4.04 -0.60
CA HIS A 74 2.60 -2.84 -1.01
C HIS A 74 2.32 -1.65 -0.09
N TYR A 75 3.33 -1.26 0.70
CA TYR A 75 3.26 -0.17 1.67
C TYR A 75 4.13 1.00 1.24
N LEU A 76 3.57 2.22 1.34
CA LEU A 76 4.30 3.47 1.10
C LEU A 76 4.47 4.26 2.40
N TYR A 77 5.69 4.71 2.68
CA TYR A 77 5.94 5.67 3.76
C TYR A 77 5.58 7.09 3.33
N VAL A 78 4.65 7.71 4.06
CA VAL A 78 4.19 9.10 3.84
C VAL A 78 4.36 10.00 5.07
N GLY A 79 4.88 9.44 6.17
CA GLY A 79 4.95 10.09 7.47
C GLY A 79 3.64 9.95 8.27
N LYS A 80 3.75 10.03 9.61
CA LYS A 80 2.65 9.70 10.53
C LYS A 80 1.40 10.53 10.31
N ASP A 81 1.53 11.86 10.26
CA ASP A 81 0.38 12.76 10.19
C ASP A 81 -0.42 12.54 8.89
N VAL A 82 0.27 12.36 7.76
CA VAL A 82 -0.36 12.09 6.46
C VAL A 82 -1.00 10.70 6.45
N ALA A 83 -0.31 9.68 6.97
CA ALA A 83 -0.85 8.32 7.00
C ALA A 83 -2.14 8.25 7.83
N ILE A 84 -2.16 8.88 9.01
CA ILE A 84 -3.34 8.95 9.88
C ILE A 84 -4.49 9.64 9.15
N TYR A 85 -4.22 10.81 8.56
CA TYR A 85 -5.23 11.55 7.78
C TYR A 85 -5.83 10.71 6.65
N LEU A 86 -4.98 10.02 5.87
CA LEU A 86 -5.43 9.16 4.78
C LEU A 86 -6.32 8.02 5.28
N LYS A 87 -5.93 7.35 6.36
CA LYS A 87 -6.70 6.23 6.97
C LYS A 87 -8.04 6.72 7.49
N GLU A 88 -8.09 7.82 8.23
CA GLU A 88 -9.33 8.38 8.77
C GLU A 88 -10.32 8.82 7.69
N GLN A 89 -9.81 9.31 6.56
CA GLN A 89 -10.63 9.80 5.46
C GLN A 89 -10.93 8.74 4.39
N GLY A 90 -10.31 7.56 4.47
CA GLY A 90 -10.44 6.50 3.45
C GLY A 90 -9.94 6.93 2.07
N LEU A 91 -8.83 7.68 2.03
CA LEU A 91 -8.29 8.28 0.80
C LEU A 91 -7.07 7.53 0.29
N THR A 92 -6.88 7.56 -1.03
CA THR A 92 -5.59 7.29 -1.66
C THR A 92 -4.69 8.53 -1.65
N LEU A 93 -3.42 8.35 -2.00
CA LEU A 93 -2.48 9.46 -2.11
C LEU A 93 -2.87 10.44 -3.23
N GLU A 94 -3.45 9.96 -4.33
CA GLU A 94 -3.96 10.78 -5.43
C GLU A 94 -5.11 11.67 -4.96
N GLU A 95 -6.08 11.11 -4.22
CA GLU A 95 -7.20 11.87 -3.66
C GLU A 95 -6.73 12.91 -2.64
N TYR A 96 -5.71 12.57 -1.84
CA TYR A 96 -5.06 13.52 -0.93
C TYR A 96 -4.41 14.69 -1.67
N TYR A 97 -3.64 14.41 -2.72
CA TYR A 97 -3.05 15.47 -3.53
C TYR A 97 -4.09 16.38 -4.19
N GLN A 98 -5.25 15.85 -4.58
CA GLN A 98 -6.35 16.67 -5.08
C GLN A 98 -6.93 17.61 -4.02
N LYS A 99 -6.95 17.21 -2.74
CA LYS A 99 -7.47 18.02 -1.64
C LYS A 99 -6.52 19.12 -1.17
N ILE A 100 -5.20 18.93 -1.30
CA ILE A 100 -4.20 19.91 -0.86
C ILE A 100 -3.69 20.81 -1.98
N LYS A 101 -4.05 20.52 -3.25
CA LYS A 101 -3.78 21.42 -4.36
C LYS A 101 -4.68 22.65 -4.24
N PHE A 102 -4.06 23.83 -4.23
CA PHE A 102 -4.71 25.13 -4.29
C PHE A 102 -5.37 25.37 -5.65
#